data_AF-D0IAK7-F1
#
_entry.id   AF-D0IAK7-F1
#
_cell.length_a   1.000
_cell.length_b   1.000
_cell.length_c   1.000
_cell.angle_alpha   90.00
_cell.angle_beta   90.00
_cell.angle_gamma   90.00
#
_symmetry.space_group_name_H-M   'P 1'
#
loop_
_entity.id
_entity.type
_entity.pdbx_description
1 polymer ?
#
loop_
_entity_poly.entity_id
_entity_poly.type
_entity_poly.pdbx_seq_one_letter_code
_entity_poly.pdbx_strand_id
1 'polypeptide(L)'
;MVQKISKTSLKPDIGCFVLFDGGFSGLVVINFEAKAAMEVYQKYMSHMGIPKEELATLHTSDEVSDVLGELMNQIVGDFTGKVKRSLQTNITQNQPKMMAINKNINVTVDSNIERPQARRVSFSTEDNHIFYLELSMERTEFIQLEEFEEGDDLNPDDILEAAIAKNLEEPKDGRKSKHPKATEADSLMDDLGI
;
A
#
# COMPACT_ATOMS: atom_id res chain seq x y z
N MET A 1 11.33 5.63 18.51
CA MET A 1 10.62 5.98 19.77
C MET A 1 9.18 6.33 19.43
N VAL A 2 8.19 5.82 20.17
CA VAL A 2 6.75 6.10 19.93
C VAL A 2 6.29 7.20 20.90
N GLN A 3 5.66 8.25 20.38
CA GLN A 3 5.17 9.39 21.14
C GLN A 3 3.64 9.37 21.21
N LYS A 4 3.07 9.70 22.38
CA LYS A 4 1.63 9.95 22.51
C LYS A 4 1.34 11.39 22.12
N ILE A 5 0.42 11.58 21.19
CA ILE A 5 -0.01 12.92 20.72
C ILE A 5 -1.51 13.10 20.99
N SER A 6 -1.96 14.35 20.98
CA SER A 6 -3.37 14.66 21.22
C SER A 6 -4.23 14.55 19.96
N LYS A 7 -3.68 14.91 18.80
CA LYS A 7 -4.37 14.97 17.51
C LYS A 7 -3.39 14.72 16.37
N THR A 8 -3.90 14.15 15.28
CA THR A 8 -3.20 14.03 14.00
C THR A 8 -3.30 15.32 13.20
N SER A 9 -2.23 15.68 12.50
CA SER A 9 -2.19 16.88 11.66
C SER A 9 -1.37 16.63 10.41
N LEU A 10 -1.83 17.18 9.29
CA LEU A 10 -1.03 17.35 8.09
C LEU A 10 -0.14 18.58 8.27
N LYS A 11 1.16 18.37 8.22
CA LYS A 11 2.17 19.43 8.30
C LYS A 11 2.46 19.99 6.90
N PRO A 12 3.07 21.19 6.81
CA PRO A 12 3.54 21.76 5.56
C PRO A 12 4.49 20.84 4.79
N ASP A 13 4.70 21.20 3.53
CA ASP A 13 5.42 20.48 2.49
C ASP A 13 4.56 19.38 1.87
N ILE A 14 4.67 18.14 2.37
CA ILE A 14 4.02 16.98 1.75
C ILE A 14 3.38 16.11 2.82
N GLY A 15 2.05 16.01 2.76
CA GLY A 15 1.25 15.19 3.66
C GLY A 15 0.50 14.11 2.90
N CYS A 16 0.62 12.87 3.38
CA CYS A 16 -0.23 11.74 2.99
C CYS A 16 -1.25 11.49 4.09
N PHE A 17 -2.49 11.16 3.73
CA PHE A 17 -3.36 10.50 4.67
C PHE A 17 -4.17 9.37 4.03
N VAL A 18 -4.45 8.35 4.83
CA VAL A 18 -5.31 7.22 4.48
C VAL A 18 -6.19 6.90 5.67
N LEU A 19 -7.45 6.61 5.39
CA LEU A 19 -8.42 6.13 6.35
C LEU A 19 -8.63 4.65 6.12
N PHE A 20 -8.77 3.93 7.22
CA PHE A 20 -9.17 2.54 7.20
C PHE A 20 -10.35 2.33 8.14
N ASP A 21 -11.19 1.37 7.77
CA ASP A 21 -12.45 1.07 8.45
C ASP A 21 -12.71 -0.45 8.48
N GLY A 22 -13.53 -0.93 9.41
CA GLY A 22 -13.80 -2.35 9.59
C GLY A 22 -13.95 -2.72 11.07
N GLY A 23 -13.20 -3.73 11.53
CA GLY A 23 -13.22 -4.14 12.95
C GLY A 23 -12.73 -3.06 13.93
N PHE A 24 -11.99 -2.07 13.42
CA PHE A 24 -11.76 -0.79 14.06
C PHE A 24 -11.46 0.25 12.97
N SER A 25 -11.75 1.51 13.26
CA SER A 25 -11.52 2.60 12.32
C SER A 25 -10.34 3.46 12.77
N GLY A 26 -9.64 4.03 11.79
CA GLY A 26 -8.51 4.90 12.07
C GLY A 26 -8.00 5.67 10.86
N LEU A 27 -7.05 6.55 11.13
CA LEU A 27 -6.39 7.45 10.21
C LEU A 27 -4.89 7.30 10.37
N VAL A 28 -4.21 7.03 9.27
CA VAL A 28 -2.75 7.15 9.16
C VAL A 28 -2.44 8.43 8.42
N VAL A 29 -1.52 9.21 8.96
CA VAL A 29 -0.99 10.42 8.33
C VAL A 29 0.52 10.29 8.27
N ILE A 30 1.12 10.54 7.11
CA ILE A 30 2.57 10.68 6.99
C ILE A 30 2.89 12.09 6.53
N ASN A 31 3.79 12.74 7.26
CA ASN A 31 4.25 14.09 6.98
C ASN A 31 5.72 14.05 6.61
N PHE A 32 6.02 14.35 5.36
CA PHE A 32 7.37 14.49 4.85
C PHE A 32 7.77 15.96 4.82
N GLU A 33 8.97 16.26 5.32
CA GLU A 33 9.65 17.50 4.96
C GLU A 33 10.01 17.46 3.47
N ALA A 34 10.02 18.62 2.80
CA ALA A 34 10.29 18.70 1.35
C ALA A 34 11.58 17.95 0.96
N LYS A 35 12.62 18.03 1.77
CA LYS A 35 13.89 17.34 1.52
C LYS A 35 13.79 15.82 1.70
N ALA A 36 13.07 15.36 2.72
CA ALA A 36 12.84 13.93 2.97
C ALA A 36 12.06 13.30 1.81
N ALA A 37 11.00 13.97 1.36
CA ALA A 37 10.20 13.54 0.21
C ALA A 37 11.04 13.41 -1.05
N MET A 38 11.84 14.43 -1.36
CA MET A 38 12.72 14.41 -2.53
C MET A 38 13.79 13.33 -2.45
N GLU A 39 14.38 13.10 -1.28
CA GLU A 39 15.37 12.04 -1.10
C GLU A 39 14.76 10.65 -1.36
N VAL A 40 13.58 10.38 -0.78
CA VAL A 40 12.87 9.11 -0.98
C VAL A 40 12.50 8.93 -2.45
N TYR A 41 11.92 9.96 -3.08
CA TYR A 41 11.55 9.94 -4.49
C TYR A 41 12.77 9.71 -5.40
N GLN A 42 13.85 10.47 -5.22
CA GLN A 42 15.05 10.36 -6.06
C GLN A 42 15.71 9.00 -5.92
N LYS A 43 15.80 8.47 -4.69
CA LYS A 43 16.33 7.13 -4.46
C LYS A 43 15.46 6.07 -5.12
N TYR A 44 14.14 6.17 -4.99
CA TYR A 44 13.21 5.24 -5.63
C TYR A 44 13.36 5.24 -7.16
N MET A 45 13.31 6.41 -7.79
CA MET A 45 13.47 6.52 -9.25
C MET A 45 14.85 6.10 -9.75
N SER A 46 15.91 6.40 -8.99
CA SER A 46 17.27 5.94 -9.33
C SER A 46 17.39 4.42 -9.27
N HIS A 47 16.72 3.76 -8.31
CA HIS A 47 16.69 2.29 -8.24
C HIS A 47 15.92 1.67 -9.43
N MET A 48 14.96 2.40 -10.00
CA MET A 48 14.28 2.01 -11.24
C MET A 48 15.10 2.33 -12.51
N GLY A 49 16.31 2.87 -12.38
CA GLY A 49 17.21 3.16 -13.49
C GLY A 49 16.95 4.49 -14.21
N ILE A 50 16.13 5.36 -13.64
CA ILE A 50 15.85 6.69 -14.22
C ILE A 50 17.04 7.63 -13.95
N PRO A 51 17.57 8.33 -14.98
CA PRO A 51 18.66 9.30 -14.81
C PRO A 51 18.26 10.47 -13.91
N LYS A 52 19.21 11.00 -13.13
CA LYS A 52 18.94 12.10 -12.18
C LYS A 52 18.50 13.39 -12.88
N GLU A 53 18.91 13.56 -14.14
CA GLU A 53 18.61 14.70 -14.99
C GLU A 53 17.13 14.75 -15.41
N GLU A 54 16.44 13.60 -15.38
CA GLU A 54 15.02 13.47 -15.75
C GLU A 54 14.09 13.58 -14.54
N LEU A 55 14.64 13.63 -13.32
CA LEU A 55 13.86 13.66 -12.10
C LEU A 55 13.24 15.04 -11.84
N ALA A 56 12.07 15.03 -11.21
CA ALA A 56 11.45 16.24 -10.71
C ALA A 56 12.42 17.01 -9.77
N THR A 57 12.49 18.33 -9.96
CA THR A 57 13.31 19.22 -9.13
C THR A 57 12.54 19.81 -7.95
N LEU A 58 11.21 19.90 -8.08
CA LEU A 58 10.32 20.46 -7.09
C LEU A 58 9.56 19.34 -6.37
N HIS A 59 9.55 19.40 -5.05
CA HIS A 59 8.78 18.48 -4.19
C HIS A 59 7.27 18.56 -4.47
N THR A 60 6.77 19.72 -4.90
CA THR A 60 5.36 19.92 -5.27
C THR A 60 4.99 19.37 -6.64
N SER A 61 5.89 18.69 -7.35
CA SER A 61 5.55 18.02 -8.60
C SER A 61 4.55 16.89 -8.36
N ASP A 62 3.61 16.72 -9.28
CA ASP A 62 2.62 15.64 -9.23
C ASP A 62 3.31 14.27 -9.18
N GLU A 63 4.40 14.10 -9.94
CA GLU A 63 5.18 12.87 -9.97
C GLU A 63 5.73 12.44 -8.61
N VAL A 64 6.20 13.40 -7.79
CA VAL A 64 6.69 13.12 -6.44
C VAL A 64 5.55 12.66 -5.55
N SER A 65 4.39 13.29 -5.68
CA SER A 65 3.17 12.91 -4.95
C SER A 65 2.67 11.53 -5.38
N ASP A 66 2.72 11.19 -6.66
CA ASP A 66 2.27 9.91 -7.18
C ASP A 66 3.16 8.76 -6.67
N VAL A 67 4.49 8.92 -6.74
CA VAL A 67 5.44 7.93 -6.24
C VAL A 67 5.31 7.71 -4.73
N LEU A 68 5.23 8.81 -3.96
CA LEU A 68 5.04 8.69 -2.51
C LEU A 68 3.67 8.13 -2.15
N GLY A 69 2.64 8.44 -2.94
CA GLY A 69 1.30 7.89 -2.80
C GLY A 69 1.25 6.39 -3.03
N GLU A 70 1.94 5.90 -4.07
CA GLU A 70 2.05 4.47 -4.36
C GLU A 70 2.82 3.73 -3.26
N LEU A 71 3.95 4.28 -2.83
CA LEU A 71 4.72 3.73 -1.72
C LEU A 71 3.87 3.66 -0.43
N MET A 72 3.04 4.69 -0.19
CA MET A 72 2.08 4.68 0.91
C MET A 72 1.00 3.63 0.74
N ASN A 73 0.46 3.46 -0.46
CA ASN A 73 -0.54 2.43 -0.73
C ASN A 73 -0.01 1.02 -0.42
N GLN A 74 1.26 0.77 -0.75
CA GLN A 74 1.95 -0.48 -0.43
C GLN A 74 2.16 -0.66 1.08
N ILE A 75 2.64 0.36 1.79
CA ILE A 75 2.83 0.30 3.26
C ILE A 75 1.52 0.00 3.98
N VAL A 76 0.44 0.66 3.57
CA VAL A 76 -0.87 0.50 4.23
C VAL A 76 -1.49 -0.84 3.83
N GLY A 77 -1.29 -1.31 2.60
CA GLY A 77 -1.67 -2.65 2.16
C GLY A 77 -0.98 -3.75 2.97
N ASP A 78 0.33 -3.66 3.19
CA ASP A 78 1.08 -4.59 4.04
C ASP A 78 0.60 -4.54 5.50
N PHE A 79 0.39 -3.33 6.04
CA PHE A 79 -0.15 -3.15 7.38
C PHE A 79 -1.54 -3.80 7.55
N THR A 80 -2.47 -3.53 6.64
CA THR A 80 -3.82 -4.11 6.70
C THR A 80 -3.80 -5.62 6.53
N GLY A 81 -2.93 -6.16 5.67
CA GLY A 81 -2.71 -7.59 5.53
C GLY A 81 -2.22 -8.24 6.82
N LYS A 82 -1.22 -7.65 7.47
CA LYS A 82 -0.69 -8.13 8.77
C LYS A 82 -1.75 -8.07 9.87
N VAL A 83 -2.48 -6.96 9.99
CA VAL A 83 -3.54 -6.82 10.99
C VAL A 83 -4.67 -7.81 10.75
N LYS A 84 -5.03 -8.06 9.49
CA LYS A 84 -6.05 -9.06 9.14
C LYS A 84 -5.65 -10.46 9.59
N ARG A 85 -4.37 -10.83 9.47
CA ARG A 85 -3.87 -12.13 9.94
C ARG A 85 -3.76 -12.21 11.46
N SER A 86 -3.21 -11.19 12.10
CA SER A 86 -2.94 -11.22 13.54
C SER A 86 -4.19 -11.03 14.41
N LEU A 87 -5.18 -10.27 13.94
CA LEU A 87 -6.42 -10.00 14.69
C LEU A 87 -7.63 -10.74 14.10
N GLN A 88 -7.46 -11.51 13.03
CA GLN A 88 -8.55 -12.18 12.29
C GLN A 88 -9.72 -11.25 11.93
N THR A 89 -9.45 -9.96 11.76
CA THR A 89 -10.46 -8.94 11.47
C THR A 89 -10.32 -8.45 10.03
N ASN A 90 -11.44 -8.12 9.39
CA ASN A 90 -11.40 -7.48 8.10
C ASN A 90 -11.28 -5.96 8.27
N ILE A 91 -10.37 -5.35 7.51
CA ILE A 91 -10.17 -3.91 7.44
C ILE A 91 -10.12 -3.54 5.97
N THR A 92 -10.88 -2.53 5.60
CA THR A 92 -10.84 -1.90 4.28
C THR A 92 -10.12 -0.57 4.41
N GLN A 93 -9.39 -0.18 3.37
CA GLN A 93 -8.70 1.10 3.31
C GLN A 93 -9.25 1.91 2.13
N ASN A 94 -9.34 3.23 2.30
CA ASN A 94 -9.48 4.11 1.14
C ASN A 94 -8.12 4.30 0.46
N GLN A 95 -8.13 4.93 -0.72
CA GLN A 95 -6.88 5.26 -1.40
C GLN A 95 -6.14 6.37 -0.64
N PRO A 96 -4.82 6.25 -0.45
CA PRO A 96 -4.00 7.31 0.10
C PRO A 96 -4.16 8.59 -0.72
N LYS A 97 -4.33 9.72 -0.05
CA LYS A 97 -4.38 11.03 -0.69
C LYS A 97 -3.13 11.82 -0.35
N MET A 98 -2.32 12.08 -1.37
CA MET A 98 -1.18 12.98 -1.26
C MET A 98 -1.60 14.42 -1.49
N MET A 99 -1.10 15.31 -0.64
CA MET A 99 -1.35 16.74 -0.73
C MET A 99 -0.07 17.51 -0.44
N ALA A 100 0.30 18.40 -1.35
CA ALA A 100 1.24 19.47 -1.06
C ALA A 100 0.52 20.58 -0.30
N ILE A 101 1.00 20.93 0.90
CA ILE A 101 0.29 21.86 1.78
C ILE A 101 1.25 22.93 2.29
N ASN A 102 0.83 24.19 2.26
CA ASN A 102 1.66 25.32 2.68
C ASN A 102 1.40 25.74 4.14
N LYS A 103 0.47 25.07 4.83
CA LYS A 103 0.00 25.39 6.19
C LYS A 103 -0.32 24.10 6.96
N ASN A 104 -0.25 24.16 8.28
CA ASN A 104 -0.70 23.04 9.12
C ASN A 104 -2.23 22.89 9.01
N ILE A 105 -2.70 21.68 8.69
CA ILE A 105 -4.12 21.32 8.66
C ILE A 105 -4.36 20.24 9.72
N ASN A 106 -5.32 20.45 10.60
CA ASN A 106 -5.76 19.39 11.51
C ASN A 106 -6.72 18.46 10.77
N VAL A 107 -6.42 17.17 10.78
CA VAL A 107 -7.30 16.14 10.19
C VAL A 107 -7.96 15.40 11.33
N THR A 108 -9.30 15.50 11.36
CA THR A 108 -10.13 14.77 12.32
C THR A 108 -11.01 13.82 11.52
N VAL A 109 -11.09 12.58 11.95
CA VAL A 109 -12.07 11.64 11.42
C VAL A 109 -13.36 11.84 12.20
N ASP A 110 -14.44 12.22 11.51
CA ASP A 110 -15.79 12.26 12.08
C ASP A 110 -16.41 10.86 12.04
N SER A 111 -15.70 9.93 12.67
CA SER A 111 -16.26 8.67 13.10
C SER A 111 -16.72 8.92 14.53
N ASN A 112 -17.80 8.25 14.97
CA ASN A 112 -18.39 8.35 16.31
C ASN A 112 -17.44 7.76 17.42
N ILE A 113 -16.14 8.03 17.30
CA ILE A 113 -15.05 7.48 18.09
C ILE A 113 -15.03 8.21 19.43
N GLU A 114 -15.53 7.53 20.45
CA GLU A 114 -15.38 7.99 21.81
C GLU A 114 -13.89 7.88 22.21
N ARG A 115 -13.18 9.03 22.26
CA ARG A 115 -11.78 9.16 22.73
C ARG A 115 -10.73 8.52 21.79
N PRO A 116 -10.41 9.16 20.65
CA PRO A 116 -9.36 8.67 19.76
C PRO A 116 -8.00 8.63 20.45
N GLN A 117 -7.25 7.57 20.20
CA GLN A 117 -5.87 7.44 20.63
C GLN A 117 -4.93 7.75 19.47
N ALA A 118 -4.16 8.83 19.61
CA ALA A 118 -3.17 9.20 18.61
C ALA A 118 -1.73 8.87 19.08
N ARG A 119 -0.92 8.38 18.14
CA ARG A 119 0.50 8.05 18.31
C ARG A 119 1.30 8.64 17.16
N ARG A 120 2.54 9.02 17.43
CA ARG A 120 3.50 9.51 16.44
C ARG A 120 4.79 8.72 16.51
N VAL A 121 5.34 8.39 15.36
CA VAL A 121 6.69 7.85 15.18
C VAL A 121 7.47 8.81 14.30
N SER A 122 8.73 9.06 14.65
CA SER A 122 9.65 9.86 13.86
C SER A 122 10.65 8.94 13.17
N PHE A 123 10.86 9.19 11.89
CA PHE A 123 11.82 8.52 11.04
C PHE A 123 12.84 9.54 10.52
N SER A 124 14.04 9.07 10.25
CA SER A 124 15.09 9.84 9.60
C SER A 124 15.55 9.09 8.36
N THR A 125 15.74 9.81 7.26
CA THR A 125 16.37 9.30 6.05
C THR A 125 17.88 9.16 6.23
N GLU A 126 18.59 8.69 5.20
CA GLU A 126 20.05 8.51 5.23
C GLU A 126 20.78 9.86 5.38
N ASP A 127 20.26 10.91 4.74
CA ASP A 127 20.80 12.26 4.85
C ASP A 127 20.24 13.02 6.08
N ASN A 128 19.67 12.31 7.05
CA ASN A 128 19.09 12.84 8.29
C ASN A 128 17.91 13.81 8.10
N HIS A 129 17.16 13.69 7.00
CA HIS A 129 15.89 14.41 6.86
C HIS A 129 14.79 13.69 7.63
N ILE A 130 13.94 14.45 8.34
CA ILE A 130 12.96 13.86 9.25
C ILE A 130 11.60 13.79 8.56
N PHE A 131 10.88 12.70 8.80
CA PHE A 131 9.46 12.60 8.51
C PHE A 131 8.73 11.90 9.65
N TYR A 132 7.43 12.09 9.71
CA TYR A 132 6.60 11.62 10.82
C TYR A 132 5.47 10.76 10.31
N LEU A 133 5.26 9.60 10.95
CA LEU A 133 4.04 8.83 10.83
C LEU A 133 3.19 9.11 12.07
N GLU A 134 1.94 9.47 11.86
CA GLU A 134 0.94 9.67 12.89
C GLU A 134 -0.22 8.71 12.65
N LEU A 135 -0.62 7.99 13.69
CA LEU A 135 -1.75 7.09 13.67
C LEU A 135 -2.77 7.59 14.68
N SER A 136 -4.02 7.74 14.28
CA SER A 136 -5.15 7.97 15.18
C SER A 136 -6.15 6.84 14.98
N MET A 137 -6.50 6.15 16.06
CA MET A 137 -7.47 5.05 16.02
C MET A 137 -8.44 5.12 17.19
N GLU A 138 -9.56 4.43 17.05
CA GLU A 138 -10.47 4.20 18.15
C GLU A 138 -9.79 3.46 19.31
N ARG A 139 -10.23 3.74 20.54
CA ARG A 139 -9.81 2.96 21.70
C ARG A 139 -10.54 1.61 21.68
N THR A 140 -9.96 0.65 20.98
CA THR A 140 -10.47 -0.72 20.91
C THR A 140 -9.57 -1.65 21.72
N GLU A 141 -10.17 -2.54 22.50
CA GLU A 141 -9.47 -3.61 23.22
C GLU A 141 -9.86 -4.95 22.59
N PHE A 142 -8.87 -5.69 22.09
CA PHE A 142 -9.06 -7.01 21.50
C PHE A 142 -8.90 -8.06 22.59
N ILE A 143 -9.97 -8.78 22.91
CA ILE A 143 -9.96 -9.86 23.88
C ILE A 143 -9.90 -11.17 23.11
N GLN A 144 -8.74 -11.84 23.16
CA GLN A 144 -8.59 -13.17 22.60
C GLN A 144 -9.30 -14.18 23.49
N LEU A 145 -10.38 -14.79 22.99
CA LEU A 145 -11.15 -15.80 23.72
C LEU A 145 -10.57 -17.22 23.53
N GLU A 146 -9.95 -17.49 22.39
CA GLU A 146 -9.32 -18.77 22.05
C GLU A 146 -7.96 -18.54 21.40
N GLU A 147 -7.02 -19.46 21.63
CA GLU A 147 -5.74 -19.47 20.91
C GLU A 147 -6.01 -19.82 19.44
N PHE A 148 -5.63 -18.91 18.53
CA PHE A 148 -5.62 -19.15 17.11
C PHE A 148 -4.19 -18.98 16.59
N GLU A 149 -3.79 -19.83 15.65
CA GLU A 149 -2.50 -19.68 14.97
C GLU A 149 -2.59 -18.49 14.00
N GLU A 150 -1.56 -17.64 14.00
CA GLU A 150 -1.44 -16.61 12.96
C GLU A 150 -1.42 -17.32 11.60
N GLY A 151 -2.37 -16.98 10.72
CA GLY A 151 -2.42 -17.58 9.40
C GLY A 151 -1.13 -17.31 8.63
N ASP A 152 -0.61 -18.33 7.94
CA ASP A 152 0.64 -18.25 7.18
C ASP A 152 0.70 -17.02 6.25
N ASP A 153 1.88 -16.40 6.17
CA ASP A 153 2.12 -15.31 5.22
C ASP A 153 2.19 -15.90 3.81
N LEU A 154 1.05 -15.89 3.11
CA LEU A 154 0.97 -16.32 1.73
C LEU A 154 1.64 -15.27 0.84
N ASN A 155 2.92 -15.48 0.54
CA ASN A 155 3.63 -14.66 -0.44
C ASN A 155 3.08 -14.96 -1.84
N PRO A 156 2.61 -13.96 -2.61
CA PRO A 156 2.15 -14.17 -3.98
C PRO A 156 3.22 -14.82 -4.87
N ASP A 157 4.51 -14.57 -4.63
CA ASP A 157 5.59 -15.23 -5.37
C ASP A 157 5.61 -16.73 -5.09
N ASP A 158 5.42 -17.17 -3.84
CA ASP A 158 5.36 -18.59 -3.48
C ASP A 158 4.14 -19.28 -4.12
N ILE A 159 3.01 -18.58 -4.21
CA ILE A 159 1.82 -19.07 -4.92
C ILE A 159 2.11 -19.21 -6.41
N LEU A 160 2.78 -18.23 -7.01
CA LEU A 160 3.13 -18.24 -8.42
C LEU A 160 4.12 -19.38 -8.72
N GLU A 161 5.15 -19.55 -7.90
CA GLU A 161 6.11 -20.65 -8.00
C GLU A 161 5.41 -22.00 -7.86
N ALA A 162 4.50 -22.15 -6.88
CA ALA A 162 3.71 -23.37 -6.72
C ALA A 162 2.80 -23.64 -7.92
N ALA A 163 2.23 -22.60 -8.55
CA ALA A 163 1.41 -22.72 -9.75
C ALA A 163 2.25 -23.05 -11.00
N ILE A 164 3.44 -22.48 -11.13
CA ILE A 164 4.39 -22.79 -12.21
C ILE A 164 4.90 -24.23 -12.06
N ALA A 165 5.27 -24.65 -10.85
CA ALA A 165 5.69 -26.01 -10.55
C ALA A 165 4.59 -27.03 -10.87
N LYS A 166 3.34 -26.77 -10.50
CA LYS A 166 2.19 -27.62 -10.87
C LYS A 166 1.98 -27.74 -12.38
N ASN A 167 2.20 -26.66 -13.14
CA ASN A 167 2.10 -26.71 -14.61
C ASN A 167 3.28 -27.43 -15.28
N LEU A 168 4.44 -27.56 -14.62
CA LEU A 168 5.60 -28.29 -15.12
C LEU A 168 5.56 -29.79 -14.80
N GLU A 169 4.79 -30.20 -13.79
CA GLU A 169 4.61 -31.60 -13.40
C GLU A 169 3.44 -32.32 -14.10
N GLU A 170 2.63 -31.62 -14.91
CA GLU A 170 1.69 -32.30 -15.81
C GLU A 170 2.47 -33.04 -16.92
N PRO A 171 2.35 -34.38 -17.03
CA PRO A 171 2.99 -35.11 -18.11
C PRO A 171 2.34 -34.70 -19.43
N LYS A 172 3.14 -34.16 -20.36
CA LYS A 172 2.79 -34.12 -21.79
C LYS A 172 2.74 -35.56 -22.31
N ASP A 173 1.64 -36.25 -22.08
CA ASP A 173 1.43 -37.57 -22.66
C ASP A 173 1.14 -37.45 -24.17
N GLY A 174 2.12 -37.88 -24.95
CA GLY A 174 1.93 -38.60 -26.21
C GLY A 174 1.12 -37.93 -27.32
N ARG A 175 1.82 -37.26 -28.24
CA ARG A 175 1.39 -37.12 -29.64
C ARG A 175 0.92 -38.47 -30.22
N LYS A 176 -0.34 -38.56 -30.62
CA LYS A 176 -0.74 -39.36 -31.79
C LYS A 176 -1.42 -38.46 -32.81
N SER A 177 -0.81 -38.38 -33.99
CA SER A 177 -1.27 -37.63 -35.14
C SER A 177 -2.63 -38.10 -35.66
N LYS A 178 -3.59 -37.18 -35.74
CA LYS A 178 -4.54 -37.10 -36.84
C LYS A 178 -4.87 -35.62 -37.09
N HIS A 179 -4.36 -35.07 -38.19
CA HIS A 179 -4.96 -33.88 -38.79
C HIS A 179 -6.28 -34.29 -39.47
N PRO A 180 -7.34 -33.45 -39.44
CA PRO A 180 -7.31 -32.25 -40.28
C PRO A 180 -7.98 -30.97 -39.70
N LYS A 181 -7.41 -29.83 -40.14
CA LYS A 181 -8.03 -28.56 -40.56
C LYS A 181 -8.78 -27.63 -39.57
N ALA A 182 -8.47 -26.35 -39.79
CA ALA A 182 -9.20 -25.12 -39.50
C ALA A 182 -9.21 -24.61 -38.04
N THR A 183 -8.30 -23.65 -37.84
CA THR A 183 -8.30 -22.51 -36.92
C THR A 183 -9.63 -22.17 -36.23
N GLU A 184 -9.68 -22.29 -34.90
CA GLU A 184 -10.73 -21.74 -34.01
C GLU A 184 -10.88 -20.21 -34.11
N ALA A 185 -9.95 -19.53 -34.77
CA ALA A 185 -10.07 -18.11 -35.09
C ALA A 185 -11.07 -17.83 -36.23
N ASP A 186 -11.29 -18.79 -37.14
CA ASP A 186 -12.27 -18.64 -38.24
C ASP A 186 -13.71 -18.94 -37.76
N SER A 187 -13.89 -19.77 -36.73
CA SER A 187 -15.24 -20.11 -36.22
C SER A 187 -15.91 -18.97 -35.46
N LEU A 188 -15.14 -18.02 -34.93
CA LEU A 188 -15.66 -16.83 -34.26
C LEU A 188 -16.13 -15.75 -35.25
N MET A 189 -15.56 -15.70 -36.46
CA MET A 189 -15.99 -14.74 -37.48
C MET A 189 -17.24 -15.22 -38.24
N ASP A 190 -17.34 -16.52 -38.52
CA ASP A 190 -18.53 -17.11 -39.15
C ASP A 190 -19.80 -16.97 -38.28
N ASP A 191 -19.68 -16.96 -36.95
CA ASP A 191 -20.81 -16.83 -36.02
C ASP A 191 -21.29 -15.37 -35.84
N LEU A 192 -20.50 -14.39 -36.30
CA LEU A 192 -20.83 -12.96 -36.30
C LEU A 192 -21.35 -12.44 -37.65
N GLY A 193 -21.36 -13.27 -38.70
CA GLY A 193 -21.98 -12.96 -39.99
C GLY A 193 -21.32 -11.80 -40.76
N ILE A 194 -20.02 -11.58 -40.56
CA ILE A 194 -19.19 -10.59 -41.28
C ILE A 194 -17.87 -11.21 -41.74
#